data_AF-A0A5B0MBW7-F1
#
_entry.id   AF-A0A5B0MBW7-F1
#
_cell.length_a   1.000
_cell.length_b   1.000
_cell.length_c   1.000
_cell.angle_alpha   90.00
_cell.angle_beta   90.00
_cell.angle_gamma   90.00
#
_symmetry.space_group_name_H-M   'P 1'
#
loop_
_entity.id
_entity.type
_entity.pdbx_description
1 polymer ?
#
loop_
_entity_poly.entity_id
_entity_poly.type
_entity_poly.pdbx_seq_one_letter_code
_entity_poly.pdbx_strand_id
1 'polypeptide(L)'
;MIPSFIQLIKDNPNSIHLSCVGDTLYAHNLAERPSLNDATKDCEDVKLSTIENYFKEMKIKNKEKQDALQLKIKKGQQITTEEEEWMDGDGNLIDAVLLMEKLGELASTKKTINLRSSEINIFLRILEFCSQEMSSKSLLNKKNNNKNSNRNPTEKPSNPKKTEKNSDSNKTKTPSIPNKKRKADNDEPKSKSKISNASYAEKVEVLDWHHRNGKNQSKTAAHFEEIYPHLKIKQPLISKWLKDETSIRSKNSESNNPSSKRL
;
A
#
# COMPACT_ATOMS: atom_id res chain seq x y z
N MET A 1 -19.81 -16.14 -1.95
CA MET A 1 -18.44 -16.31 -2.48
C MET A 1 -17.46 -15.52 -1.63
N ILE A 2 -17.11 -14.24 -1.88
CA ILE A 2 -16.15 -13.53 -0.98
C ILE A 2 -16.62 -13.41 0.49
N PRO A 3 -17.88 -13.06 0.81
CA PRO A 3 -18.31 -12.97 2.21
C PRO A 3 -18.22 -14.31 2.97
N SER A 4 -18.61 -15.41 2.32
CA SER A 4 -18.50 -16.76 2.87
C SER A 4 -17.03 -17.18 3.09
N PHE A 5 -16.17 -16.87 2.11
CA PHE A 5 -14.73 -17.09 2.19
C PHE A 5 -14.08 -16.32 3.36
N ILE A 6 -14.49 -15.06 3.56
CA ILE A 6 -14.07 -14.25 4.72
C ILE A 6 -14.54 -14.91 6.03
N GLN A 7 -15.80 -15.35 6.08
CA GLN A 7 -16.37 -15.96 7.28
C GLN A 7 -15.59 -17.20 7.69
N LEU A 8 -15.28 -18.09 6.73
CA LEU A 8 -14.49 -19.29 6.99
C LEU A 8 -13.11 -18.97 7.61
N ILE A 9 -12.42 -17.94 7.10
CA ILE A 9 -11.13 -17.51 7.64
C ILE A 9 -11.30 -16.92 9.05
N LYS A 10 -12.36 -16.16 9.30
CA LYS A 10 -12.66 -15.59 10.62
C LYS A 10 -12.98 -16.66 11.66
N ASP A 11 -13.64 -17.74 11.26
CA ASP A 11 -13.94 -18.87 12.12
C ASP A 11 -12.69 -19.70 12.45
N ASN A 12 -11.61 -19.55 11.66
CA ASN A 12 -10.34 -20.27 11.80
C ASN A 12 -9.11 -19.32 11.91
N PRO A 13 -9.04 -18.46 12.95
CA PRO A 13 -8.07 -17.36 13.01
C PRO A 13 -6.61 -17.78 13.25
N ASN A 14 -6.40 -19.03 13.67
CA ASN A 14 -5.08 -19.52 14.08
C ASN A 14 -4.35 -20.31 12.99
N SER A 15 -5.09 -20.91 12.06
CA SER A 15 -4.50 -21.64 10.93
C SER A 15 -5.57 -21.85 9.87
N ILE A 16 -5.28 -21.37 8.67
CA ILE A 16 -6.06 -21.66 7.47
C ILE A 16 -5.11 -22.11 6.38
N HIS A 17 -5.52 -23.14 5.66
CA HIS A 17 -4.77 -23.64 4.52
C HIS A 17 -5.38 -23.11 3.23
N LEU A 18 -4.50 -22.70 2.32
CA LEU A 18 -4.87 -22.25 0.99
C LEU A 18 -4.28 -23.18 -0.06
N SER A 19 -5.10 -23.54 -1.04
CA SER A 19 -4.68 -24.24 -2.25
C SER A 19 -5.24 -23.53 -3.49
N CYS A 20 -4.51 -23.58 -4.60
CA CYS A 20 -4.93 -22.97 -5.85
C CYS A 20 -5.03 -24.02 -6.96
N VAL A 21 -6.13 -24.00 -7.72
CA VAL A 21 -6.30 -24.80 -8.95
C VAL A 21 -6.79 -23.88 -10.06
N GLY A 22 -5.96 -23.71 -11.08
CA GLY A 22 -6.19 -22.72 -12.13
C GLY A 22 -6.22 -21.31 -11.54
N ASP A 23 -7.32 -20.59 -11.76
CA ASP A 23 -7.58 -19.25 -11.18
C ASP A 23 -8.37 -19.30 -9.87
N THR A 24 -8.66 -20.49 -9.33
CA THR A 24 -9.54 -20.62 -8.16
C THR A 24 -8.72 -20.92 -6.92
N LEU A 25 -8.77 -20.01 -5.96
CA LEU A 25 -8.18 -20.11 -4.64
C LEU A 25 -9.20 -20.71 -3.67
N TYR A 26 -8.78 -21.72 -2.92
CA TYR A 26 -9.62 -22.44 -1.96
C TYR A 26 -9.07 -22.23 -0.55
N ALA A 27 -9.95 -21.93 0.40
CA ALA A 27 -9.64 -21.91 1.82
C ALA A 27 -10.21 -23.17 2.49
N HIS A 28 -9.41 -23.83 3.31
CA HIS A 28 -9.80 -25.05 4.03
C HIS A 28 -9.01 -25.23 5.33
N ASN A 29 -9.55 -26.05 6.23
CA ASN A 29 -8.99 -26.23 7.59
C ASN A 29 -7.95 -27.36 7.67
N LEU A 30 -7.69 -28.08 6.57
CA LEU A 30 -6.81 -29.26 6.53
C LEU A 30 -5.52 -28.99 5.75
N ALA A 31 -4.44 -29.71 6.10
CA ALA A 31 -3.15 -29.61 5.42
C ALA A 31 -3.21 -30.08 3.95
N GLU A 32 -4.05 -31.06 3.67
CA GLU A 32 -4.34 -31.51 2.31
C GLU A 32 -5.65 -30.90 1.82
N ARG A 33 -5.69 -30.56 0.53
CA ARG A 33 -6.90 -30.03 -0.10
C ARG A 33 -8.02 -31.08 -0.01
N PRO A 34 -9.17 -30.74 0.58
CA PRO A 34 -10.30 -31.66 0.61
C PRO A 34 -10.84 -31.94 -0.80
N SER A 35 -11.42 -33.14 -0.98
CA SER A 35 -12.18 -33.43 -2.20
C SER A 35 -13.31 -32.42 -2.35
N LEU A 36 -13.47 -31.84 -3.54
CA LEU A 36 -14.51 -30.86 -3.83
C LEU A 36 -15.94 -31.42 -3.62
N ASN A 37 -16.09 -32.75 -3.61
CA ASN A 37 -17.37 -33.42 -3.43
C ASN A 37 -17.64 -33.85 -1.98
N ASP A 38 -16.74 -33.52 -1.05
CA ASP A 38 -16.87 -33.87 0.36
C ASP A 38 -17.67 -32.78 1.10
N ALA A 39 -19.00 -32.93 1.12
CA ALA A 39 -19.93 -32.01 1.77
C ALA A 39 -19.76 -31.90 3.29
N THR A 40 -18.87 -32.69 3.90
CA THR A 40 -18.60 -32.66 5.35
C THR A 40 -17.50 -31.67 5.74
N LYS A 41 -16.86 -30.99 4.77
CA LYS A 41 -15.71 -30.13 5.01
C LYS A 41 -15.96 -28.70 4.56
N ASP A 42 -15.67 -27.75 5.46
CA ASP A 42 -15.74 -26.33 5.15
C ASP A 42 -14.65 -25.97 4.12
N CYS A 43 -15.09 -25.66 2.90
CA CYS A 43 -14.24 -25.30 1.79
C CYS A 43 -14.93 -24.20 0.99
N GLU A 44 -14.33 -23.02 0.97
CA GLU A 44 -14.84 -21.88 0.22
C GLU A 44 -13.85 -21.51 -0.88
N ASP A 45 -14.37 -20.99 -1.99
CA ASP A 45 -13.56 -20.63 -3.14
C ASP A 45 -13.74 -19.17 -3.57
N VAL A 46 -12.68 -18.63 -4.17
CA VAL A 46 -12.64 -17.29 -4.74
C VAL A 46 -11.65 -17.24 -5.89
N LYS A 47 -11.96 -16.45 -6.92
CA LYS A 47 -11.02 -16.25 -8.03
C LYS A 47 -9.81 -15.43 -7.59
N LEU A 48 -8.61 -15.95 -7.80
CA LEU A 48 -7.35 -15.27 -7.50
C LEU A 48 -7.23 -13.97 -8.31
N SER A 49 -7.56 -14.01 -9.61
CA SER A 49 -7.61 -12.83 -10.48
C SER A 49 -8.51 -11.72 -9.95
N THR A 50 -9.60 -12.08 -9.26
CA THR A 50 -10.51 -11.11 -8.64
C THR A 50 -9.81 -10.41 -7.46
N ILE A 51 -9.15 -11.17 -6.59
CA ILE A 51 -8.37 -10.62 -5.46
C ILE A 51 -7.24 -9.73 -6.00
N GLU A 52 -6.49 -10.18 -7.00
CA GLU A 52 -5.40 -9.41 -7.60
C GLU A 52 -5.86 -8.06 -8.18
N ASN A 53 -7.00 -8.05 -8.86
CA ASN A 53 -7.56 -6.84 -9.44
C ASN A 53 -7.97 -5.82 -8.36
N TYR A 54 -8.66 -6.27 -7.31
CA TYR A 54 -8.99 -5.37 -6.19
C TYR A 54 -7.74 -4.94 -5.41
N PHE A 55 -6.73 -5.79 -5.27
CA PHE A 55 -5.48 -5.41 -4.64
C PHE A 55 -4.73 -4.32 -5.44
N LYS A 56 -4.82 -4.33 -6.79
CA LYS A 56 -4.31 -3.23 -7.62
C LYS A 56 -5.07 -1.93 -7.34
N GLU A 57 -6.39 -1.97 -7.21
CA GLU A 57 -7.19 -0.79 -6.83
C GLU A 57 -6.82 -0.28 -5.43
N MET A 58 -6.64 -1.18 -4.46
CA MET A 58 -6.19 -0.85 -3.10
C MET A 58 -4.83 -0.12 -3.12
N LYS A 59 -3.87 -0.61 -3.93
CA LYS A 59 -2.56 0.03 -4.11
C LYS A 59 -2.68 1.47 -4.62
N ILE A 60 -3.56 1.71 -5.59
CA ILE A 60 -3.76 3.05 -6.17
C ILE A 60 -4.32 3.99 -5.10
N LYS A 61 -5.40 3.61 -4.42
CA LYS A 61 -6.04 4.45 -3.39
C LYS A 61 -5.09 4.77 -2.24
N ASN A 62 -4.35 3.76 -1.76
CA ASN A 62 -3.38 3.98 -0.68
C ASN A 62 -2.24 4.87 -1.13
N LYS A 63 -1.76 4.74 -2.38
CA LYS A 63 -0.69 5.60 -2.89
C LYS A 63 -1.12 7.06 -2.98
N GLU A 64 -2.34 7.32 -3.44
CA GLU A 64 -2.92 8.67 -3.50
C GLU A 64 -2.99 9.30 -2.10
N LYS A 65 -3.51 8.57 -1.11
CA LYS A 65 -3.59 9.06 0.27
C LYS A 65 -2.19 9.25 0.88
N GLN A 66 -1.26 8.33 0.65
CA GLN A 66 0.14 8.49 1.08
C GLN A 66 0.78 9.75 0.49
N ASP A 67 0.61 10.00 -0.81
CA ASP A 67 1.18 11.18 -1.46
C ASP A 67 0.60 12.48 -0.93
N ALA A 68 -0.71 12.49 -0.63
CA ALA A 68 -1.37 13.63 0.01
C ALA A 68 -0.78 13.90 1.41
N LEU A 69 -0.58 12.87 2.24
CA LEU A 69 0.01 13.01 3.57
C LEU A 69 1.48 13.44 3.51
N GLN A 70 2.26 12.86 2.60
CA GLN A 70 3.64 13.26 2.36
C GLN A 70 3.74 14.72 1.90
N LEU A 71 2.77 15.21 1.13
CA LEU A 71 2.70 16.62 0.73
C LEU A 71 2.38 17.52 1.93
N LYS A 72 1.48 17.12 2.83
CA LYS A 72 1.19 17.86 4.08
C LYS A 72 2.46 17.98 4.94
N ILE A 73 3.17 16.88 5.15
CA ILE A 73 4.44 16.84 5.90
C ILE A 73 5.47 17.78 5.27
N LYS A 74 5.64 17.74 3.94
CA LYS A 74 6.57 18.62 3.23
C LYS A 74 6.23 20.11 3.35
N LYS A 75 4.95 20.43 3.51
CA LYS A 75 4.48 21.80 3.76
C LYS A 75 4.63 22.23 5.24
N GLY A 76 5.20 21.38 6.09
CA GLY A 76 5.34 21.63 7.52
C GLY A 76 4.03 21.54 8.29
N GLN A 77 2.98 20.94 7.70
CA GLN A 77 1.72 20.71 8.40
C GLN A 77 1.83 19.46 9.27
N GLN A 78 1.28 19.54 10.47
CA GLN A 78 1.16 18.39 11.36
C GLN A 78 0.13 17.41 10.79
N ILE A 79 0.49 16.12 10.77
CA ILE A 79 -0.45 15.04 10.49
C ILE A 79 -1.10 14.60 11.81
N THR A 80 -2.34 14.11 11.74
CA THR A 80 -3.01 13.59 12.94
C THR A 80 -2.41 12.24 13.36
N THR A 81 -2.60 11.86 14.61
CA THR A 81 -2.21 10.53 15.10
C THR A 81 -2.83 9.41 14.27
N GLU A 82 -4.09 9.58 13.84
CA GLU A 82 -4.79 8.62 12.98
C GLU A 82 -4.17 8.54 11.58
N GLU A 83 -3.72 9.67 11.02
CA GLU A 83 -3.03 9.70 9.72
C GLU A 83 -1.67 9.00 9.80
N GLU A 84 -0.93 9.20 10.90
CA GLU A 84 0.34 8.55 11.17
C GLU A 84 0.18 7.04 11.39
N GLU A 85 -0.76 6.63 12.25
CA GLU A 85 -1.09 5.22 12.50
C GLU A 85 -1.54 4.53 11.20
N TRP A 86 -2.32 5.22 10.37
CA TRP A 86 -2.70 4.72 9.06
C TRP A 86 -1.47 4.56 8.14
N MET A 87 -0.52 5.50 8.12
CA MET A 87 0.69 5.39 7.29
C MET A 87 1.56 4.19 7.67
N ASP A 88 1.63 3.87 8.96
CA ASP A 88 2.40 2.74 9.49
C ASP A 88 1.68 1.40 9.33
N GLY A 89 0.35 1.41 9.48
CA GLY A 89 -0.52 0.26 9.35
C GLY A 89 -1.04 0.09 7.92
N ASP A 90 -2.33 0.38 7.73
CA ASP A 90 -3.05 0.04 6.49
C ASP A 90 -2.53 0.72 5.23
N GLY A 91 -1.89 1.88 5.36
CA GLY A 91 -1.23 2.60 4.28
C GLY A 91 0.03 1.89 3.80
N ASN A 92 0.72 1.16 4.67
CA ASN A 92 1.94 0.44 4.34
C ASN A 92 1.64 -0.98 3.85
N LEU A 93 1.52 -1.13 2.53
CA LEU A 93 1.13 -2.41 1.90
C LEU A 93 2.28 -3.43 1.73
N ILE A 94 3.47 -3.24 2.32
CA ILE A 94 4.61 -4.14 2.08
C ILE A 94 4.29 -5.59 2.43
N ASP A 95 3.76 -5.86 3.63
CA ASP A 95 3.40 -7.23 4.02
C ASP A 95 2.28 -7.82 3.13
N ALA A 96 1.35 -6.97 2.68
CA ALA A 96 0.30 -7.36 1.74
C ALA A 96 0.85 -7.71 0.34
N VAL A 97 1.88 -6.98 -0.12
CA VAL A 97 2.56 -7.26 -1.39
C VAL A 97 3.26 -8.62 -1.31
N LEU A 98 4.02 -8.87 -0.25
CA LEU A 98 4.70 -10.16 -0.04
C LEU A 98 3.71 -11.32 0.03
N LEU A 99 2.57 -11.13 0.69
CA LEU A 99 1.51 -12.13 0.73
C LEU A 99 0.93 -12.40 -0.67
N MET A 100 0.65 -11.37 -1.46
CA MET A 100 0.11 -11.54 -2.81
C MET A 100 1.11 -12.20 -3.77
N GLU A 101 2.40 -11.93 -3.63
CA GLU A 101 3.46 -12.63 -4.37
C GLU A 101 3.47 -14.13 -4.01
N LYS A 102 3.40 -14.45 -2.71
CA LYS A 102 3.27 -15.83 -2.21
C LYS A 102 2.01 -16.53 -2.74
N LEU A 103 0.88 -15.83 -2.85
CA LEU A 103 -0.35 -16.37 -3.44
C LEU A 103 -0.24 -16.56 -4.97
N GLY A 104 0.49 -15.69 -5.67
CA GLY A 104 0.76 -15.85 -7.09
C GLY A 104 1.61 -17.09 -7.38
N GLU A 105 2.61 -17.36 -6.54
CA GLU A 105 3.41 -18.59 -6.61
C GLU A 105 2.56 -19.85 -6.33
N LEU A 106 1.53 -19.73 -5.48
CA LEU A 106 0.59 -20.81 -5.22
C LEU A 106 -0.15 -21.25 -6.49
N ALA A 107 -0.52 -20.33 -7.39
CA ALA A 107 -1.18 -20.69 -8.65
C ALA A 107 -0.28 -21.57 -9.56
N SER A 108 1.03 -21.43 -9.41
CA SER A 108 2.03 -22.20 -10.17
C SER A 108 2.41 -23.52 -9.47
N THR A 109 2.08 -23.67 -8.19
CA THR A 109 2.47 -24.84 -7.39
C THR A 109 1.23 -25.65 -7.00
N LYS A 110 1.25 -26.97 -7.20
CA LYS A 110 0.15 -27.85 -6.74
C LYS A 110 0.15 -28.07 -5.21
N LYS A 111 0.73 -27.14 -4.45
CA LYS A 111 0.97 -27.26 -3.02
C LYS A 111 -0.10 -26.52 -2.24
N THR A 112 -0.29 -26.93 -1.00
CA THR A 112 -1.04 -26.18 -0.01
C THR A 112 -0.08 -25.30 0.77
N ILE A 113 -0.47 -24.07 1.08
CA ILE A 113 0.23 -23.21 2.03
C ILE A 113 -0.61 -23.03 3.29
N ASN A 114 0.03 -22.98 4.44
CA ASN A 114 -0.60 -22.60 5.70
C ASN A 114 -0.32 -21.10 5.95
N LEU A 115 -1.37 -20.31 6.16
CA LEU A 115 -1.23 -18.92 6.56
C LEU A 115 -1.04 -18.80 8.06
N ARG A 116 -0.03 -18.02 8.48
CA ARG A 116 0.17 -17.66 9.88
C ARG A 116 -0.79 -16.56 10.31
N SER A 117 -1.03 -16.40 11.61
CA SER A 117 -1.96 -15.38 12.15
C SER A 117 -1.71 -13.96 11.62
N SER A 118 -0.45 -13.57 11.43
CA SER A 118 -0.12 -12.27 10.82
C SER A 118 -0.57 -12.19 9.36
N GLU A 119 -0.35 -13.24 8.58
CA GLU A 119 -0.75 -13.33 7.17
C GLU A 119 -2.27 -13.41 7.02
N ILE A 120 -2.95 -14.11 7.92
CA ILE A 120 -4.41 -14.19 8.00
C ILE A 120 -5.01 -12.79 8.15
N ASN A 121 -4.50 -12.00 9.09
CA ASN A 121 -4.97 -10.64 9.31
C ASN A 121 -4.78 -9.75 8.08
N ILE A 122 -3.63 -9.86 7.42
CA ILE A 122 -3.36 -9.12 6.18
C ILE A 122 -4.32 -9.56 5.07
N PHE A 123 -4.53 -10.87 4.93
CA PHE A 123 -5.40 -11.42 3.90
C PHE A 123 -6.86 -11.00 4.10
N LEU A 124 -7.35 -11.06 5.34
CA LEU A 124 -8.68 -10.59 5.71
C LEU A 124 -8.88 -9.12 5.33
N ARG A 125 -7.90 -8.24 5.58
CA ARG A 125 -7.98 -6.83 5.15
C ARG A 125 -8.15 -6.67 3.65
N ILE A 126 -7.40 -7.44 2.85
CA ILE A 126 -7.53 -7.44 1.39
C ILE A 126 -8.94 -7.89 0.99
N LEU A 127 -9.43 -9.00 1.56
CA LEU A 127 -10.75 -9.54 1.23
C LEU A 127 -11.89 -8.61 1.66
N GLU A 128 -11.77 -7.97 2.82
CA GLU A 128 -12.73 -6.97 3.30
C GLU A 128 -12.78 -5.76 2.38
N PHE A 129 -11.63 -5.29 1.91
CA PHE A 129 -11.56 -4.26 0.87
C PHE A 129 -12.26 -4.71 -0.43
N CYS A 130 -12.00 -5.93 -0.91
CA CYS A 130 -12.70 -6.50 -2.07
C CYS A 130 -14.23 -6.49 -1.87
N SER A 131 -14.70 -6.90 -0.69
CA SER A 131 -16.12 -6.94 -0.36
C SER A 131 -16.76 -5.54 -0.35
N GLN A 132 -16.06 -4.55 0.21
CA GLN A 132 -16.51 -3.16 0.25
C GLN A 132 -16.59 -2.53 -1.15
N GLU A 133 -15.57 -2.77 -2.00
CA GLU A 133 -15.56 -2.25 -3.37
C GLU A 133 -16.66 -2.87 -4.23
N MET A 134 -16.91 -4.18 -4.09
CA MET A 134 -18.02 -4.85 -4.78
C MET A 134 -19.39 -4.26 -4.38
N SER A 135 -19.59 -3.97 -3.10
CA SER A 135 -20.83 -3.37 -2.60
C SER A 135 -21.03 -1.95 -3.15
N SER A 136 -19.98 -1.12 -3.08
CA SER A 136 -19.96 0.26 -3.60
C SER A 136 -20.27 0.33 -5.10
N LYS A 137 -19.68 -0.55 -5.92
CA LYS A 137 -19.92 -0.61 -7.37
C LYS A 137 -21.34 -1.08 -7.71
N SER A 138 -21.90 -2.02 -6.95
CA SER A 138 -23.30 -2.47 -7.09
C SER A 138 -24.30 -1.33 -6.83
N LEU A 139 -24.06 -0.52 -5.81
CA LEU A 139 -24.90 0.64 -5.48
C LEU A 139 -24.86 1.74 -6.56
N LEU A 140 -23.70 1.97 -7.20
CA LEU A 140 -23.61 2.92 -8.32
C LEU A 140 -24.39 2.45 -9.55
N ASN A 141 -24.33 1.16 -9.89
CA ASN A 141 -25.06 0.62 -11.04
C ASN A 141 -26.58 0.67 -10.84
N LYS A 142 -27.07 0.47 -9.61
CA LYS A 142 -28.50 0.60 -9.27
C LYS A 142 -29.02 2.04 -9.43
N LYS A 143 -28.18 3.05 -9.15
CA LYS A 143 -28.54 4.47 -9.37
C LYS A 143 -28.64 4.86 -10.84
N ASN A 144 -27.88 4.20 -11.73
CA ASN A 144 -27.90 4.51 -13.17
C ASN A 144 -29.10 3.89 -13.90
N ASN A 145 -29.64 2.76 -13.43
CA ASN A 145 -30.81 2.12 -14.05
C ASN A 145 -32.15 2.78 -13.69
N ASN A 146 -32.21 3.61 -12.64
CA ASN A 146 -33.45 4.30 -12.24
C ASN A 146 -33.66 5.66 -12.95
N LYS A 147 -32.84 6.03 -13.94
CA LYS A 147 -33.03 7.25 -14.74
C LYS A 147 -33.65 7.02 -16.13
N ASN A 148 -33.97 5.78 -16.51
CA ASN A 148 -34.49 5.45 -17.84
C ASN A 148 -35.88 4.79 -17.79
N SER A 149 -36.84 5.40 -17.11
CA SER A 149 -38.26 5.14 -17.38
C SER A 149 -39.12 6.36 -17.00
N ASN A 150 -39.13 7.37 -17.87
CA ASN A 150 -40.37 8.05 -18.23
C ASN A 150 -40.14 8.98 -19.43
N ARG A 151 -40.49 8.55 -20.64
CA ARG A 151 -40.78 9.47 -21.76
C ARG A 151 -41.88 8.88 -22.62
N ASN A 152 -43.03 9.53 -22.60
CA ASN A 152 -43.92 9.60 -23.76
C ASN A 152 -44.00 11.06 -24.24
N PRO A 153 -44.34 11.28 -25.53
CA PRO A 153 -43.79 12.37 -26.32
C PRO A 153 -44.83 13.46 -26.64
N THR A 154 -44.39 14.70 -26.84
CA THR A 154 -45.06 15.63 -27.76
C THR A 154 -44.14 16.79 -28.17
N GLU A 155 -43.90 16.83 -29.48
CA GLU A 155 -43.87 17.99 -30.38
C GLU A 155 -42.87 19.16 -30.19
N LYS A 156 -41.95 19.19 -31.17
CA LYS A 156 -41.19 20.28 -31.83
C LYS A 156 -41.96 21.61 -32.02
N PRO A 157 -41.36 22.69 -32.62
CA PRO A 157 -39.95 22.94 -32.98
C PRO A 157 -39.47 24.39 -32.73
N SER A 158 -38.15 24.63 -32.73
CA SER A 158 -37.56 25.79 -33.43
C SER A 158 -36.03 25.78 -33.42
N ASN A 159 -35.44 25.98 -34.59
CA ASN A 159 -34.04 26.34 -34.89
C ASN A 159 -34.15 27.36 -36.05
N PRO A 160 -33.12 28.11 -36.53
CA PRO A 160 -31.74 28.25 -36.04
C PRO A 160 -31.13 29.68 -36.17
N LYS A 161 -29.81 29.77 -35.87
CA LYS A 161 -28.72 30.51 -36.57
C LYS A 161 -28.21 31.88 -36.04
N LYS A 162 -26.89 31.85 -35.77
CA LYS A 162 -25.77 32.75 -36.22
C LYS A 162 -25.78 34.21 -35.69
N THR A 163 -24.67 34.94 -35.49
CA THR A 163 -23.33 34.99 -36.13
C THR A 163 -22.39 35.93 -35.33
N GLU A 164 -21.06 35.72 -35.44
CA GLU A 164 -19.96 36.72 -35.58
C GLU A 164 -19.67 37.78 -34.47
N LYS A 165 -18.49 38.37 -34.26
CA LYS A 165 -17.05 38.18 -34.62
C LYS A 165 -16.25 39.24 -33.81
N ASN A 166 -15.02 38.90 -33.44
CA ASN A 166 -13.75 39.68 -33.41
C ASN A 166 -13.68 41.15 -32.94
N SER A 167 -12.68 41.45 -32.07
CA SER A 167 -11.42 42.21 -32.35
C SER A 167 -10.73 42.60 -31.02
N ASP A 168 -9.49 42.17 -30.76
CA ASP A 168 -8.21 42.90 -30.89
C ASP A 168 -8.07 44.11 -29.93
N SER A 169 -6.98 44.41 -29.20
CA SER A 169 -5.56 44.06 -29.32
C SER A 169 -4.72 44.65 -28.14
N ASN A 170 -3.52 44.09 -27.95
CA ASN A 170 -2.24 44.67 -27.45
C ASN A 170 -1.98 44.99 -25.95
N LYS A 171 -1.00 44.33 -25.27
CA LYS A 171 0.49 44.52 -25.21
C LYS A 171 0.88 45.56 -24.12
N THR A 172 1.79 45.39 -23.15
CA THR A 172 3.25 45.10 -23.26
C THR A 172 3.94 45.16 -21.85
N LYS A 173 4.84 44.19 -21.56
CA LYS A 173 6.16 44.18 -20.83
C LYS A 173 6.42 44.81 -19.42
N THR A 174 7.10 43.99 -18.60
CA THR A 174 8.06 44.23 -17.46
C THR A 174 9.31 45.05 -17.87
N PRO A 175 10.34 45.39 -17.03
CA PRO A 175 10.72 45.01 -15.63
C PRO A 175 11.29 46.18 -14.75
N SER A 176 11.70 45.93 -13.48
CA SER A 176 13.05 46.28 -12.90
C SER A 176 13.13 46.29 -11.35
N ILE A 177 14.32 45.91 -10.85
CA ILE A 177 14.81 45.78 -9.45
C ILE A 177 15.51 47.09 -9.02
N PRO A 178 15.62 47.40 -7.70
CA PRO A 178 16.97 47.67 -7.17
C PRO A 178 17.29 47.04 -5.79
N ASN A 179 18.57 46.68 -5.65
CA ASN A 179 19.31 46.15 -4.50
C ASN A 179 19.39 47.11 -3.29
N LYS A 180 19.43 46.57 -2.07
CA LYS A 180 20.18 47.17 -0.93
C LYS A 180 20.68 46.09 0.04
N LYS A 181 21.84 46.37 0.64
CA LYS A 181 22.84 45.45 1.23
C LYS A 181 22.91 45.61 2.77
N ARG A 182 23.31 44.53 3.46
CA ARG A 182 23.86 44.38 4.84
C ARG A 182 22.82 44.38 5.99
N LYS A 183 22.87 43.50 7.00
CA LYS A 183 24.02 43.08 7.83
C LYS A 183 23.98 41.59 8.24
N ALA A 184 25.17 41.09 8.59
CA ALA A 184 25.42 39.80 9.24
C ALA A 184 25.12 39.92 10.72
N ASP A 185 24.47 38.89 11.28
CA ASP A 185 24.54 38.55 12.69
C ASP A 185 24.79 37.04 12.81
N ASN A 186 25.57 36.69 13.82
CA ASN A 186 26.18 35.39 14.06
C ASN A 186 25.11 34.30 14.28
N ASP A 187 25.06 33.32 13.36
CA ASP A 187 24.51 32.01 13.66
C ASP A 187 25.61 30.97 13.45
N GLU A 188 25.92 30.31 14.57
CA GLU A 188 26.72 29.11 14.71
C GLU A 188 26.50 28.15 13.52
N PRO A 189 27.56 27.65 12.85
CA PRO A 189 27.37 26.76 11.73
C PRO A 189 26.91 25.40 12.28
N LYS A 190 25.60 25.18 12.33
CA LYS A 190 25.01 23.83 12.36
C LYS A 190 25.60 23.07 11.18
N SER A 191 26.63 22.28 11.46
CA SER A 191 27.29 21.44 10.48
C SER A 191 26.19 20.62 9.80
N LYS A 192 25.96 20.88 8.52
CA LYS A 192 25.14 20.02 7.67
C LYS A 192 25.91 18.71 7.53
N SER A 193 25.82 17.85 8.54
CA SER A 193 26.41 16.52 8.53
C SER A 193 25.92 15.81 7.28
N LYS A 194 26.89 15.38 6.45
CA LYS A 194 26.63 14.52 5.29
C LYS A 194 25.82 13.33 5.79
N ILE A 195 24.72 13.05 5.10
CA ILE A 195 23.94 11.84 5.34
C ILE A 195 24.84 10.66 4.98
N SER A 196 25.20 9.84 5.95
CA SER A 196 25.92 8.59 5.71
C SER A 196 24.95 7.51 5.26
N ASN A 197 25.43 6.59 4.43
CA ASN A 197 24.66 5.40 4.08
C ASN A 197 24.73 4.41 5.24
N ALA A 198 23.58 3.92 5.69
CA ALA A 198 23.50 2.89 6.71
C ALA A 198 24.19 1.59 6.26
N SER A 199 25.01 1.03 7.13
CA SER A 199 25.58 -0.32 7.04
C SER A 199 24.48 -1.38 7.04
N TYR A 200 24.77 -2.58 6.53
CA TYR A 200 23.81 -3.70 6.59
C TYR A 200 23.54 -4.13 8.05
N ALA A 201 24.52 -4.03 8.93
CA ALA A 201 24.33 -4.31 10.36
C ALA A 201 23.32 -3.34 11.00
N GLU A 202 23.48 -2.03 10.77
CA GLU A 202 22.57 -1.00 11.26
C GLU A 202 21.15 -1.19 10.68
N LYS A 203 21.03 -1.55 9.40
CA LYS A 203 19.72 -1.87 8.80
C LYS A 203 19.05 -3.07 9.46
N VAL A 204 19.81 -4.14 9.75
CA VAL A 204 19.28 -5.33 10.43
C VAL A 204 18.81 -4.98 11.84
N GLU A 205 19.56 -4.18 12.59
CA GLU A 205 19.16 -3.73 13.93
C GLU A 205 17.85 -2.95 13.90
N VAL A 206 17.70 -2.01 12.94
CA VAL A 206 16.48 -1.23 12.77
C VAL A 206 15.29 -2.14 12.43
N LEU A 207 15.48 -3.12 11.56
CA LEU A 207 14.44 -4.09 11.18
C LEU A 207 14.07 -5.01 12.35
N ASP A 208 15.04 -5.48 13.12
CA ASP A 208 14.81 -6.34 14.28
C ASP A 208 14.04 -5.59 15.38
N TRP A 209 14.39 -4.33 15.63
CA TRP A 209 13.65 -3.49 16.56
C TRP A 209 12.21 -3.25 16.08
N HIS A 210 12.00 -2.97 14.79
CA HIS A 210 10.68 -2.80 14.21
C HIS A 210 9.78 -4.02 14.45
N HIS A 211 10.31 -5.23 14.20
CA HIS A 211 9.57 -6.47 14.42
C HIS A 211 9.27 -6.74 15.90
N ARG A 212 10.17 -6.35 16.81
CA ARG A 212 10.00 -6.48 18.26
C ARG A 212 9.03 -5.46 18.86
N ASN A 213 8.91 -4.27 18.29
CA ASN A 213 8.19 -3.14 18.88
C ASN A 213 6.87 -2.82 18.15
N GLY A 214 6.15 -3.87 17.75
CA GLY A 214 4.78 -3.73 17.21
C GLY A 214 4.71 -3.21 15.77
N LYS A 215 5.81 -3.25 15.02
CA LYS A 215 5.86 -2.94 13.58
C LYS A 215 5.35 -1.53 13.20
N ASN A 216 5.62 -0.56 14.06
CA ASN A 216 5.29 0.84 13.79
C ASN A 216 6.54 1.56 13.27
N GLN A 217 6.52 2.00 12.01
CA GLN A 217 7.68 2.56 11.35
C GLN A 217 7.98 3.99 11.82
N SER A 218 6.98 4.80 12.14
CA SER A 218 7.19 6.16 12.67
C SER A 218 7.85 6.12 14.05
N LYS A 219 7.40 5.24 14.95
CA LYS A 219 8.04 4.99 16.26
C LYS A 219 9.45 4.42 16.09
N THR A 220 9.64 3.53 15.12
CA THR A 220 10.98 3.02 14.78
C THR A 220 11.88 4.16 14.32
N ALA A 221 11.41 5.02 13.42
CA ALA A 221 12.17 6.17 12.94
C ALA A 221 12.55 7.12 14.08
N ALA A 222 11.60 7.44 14.97
CA ALA A 222 11.82 8.29 16.13
C ALA A 222 12.88 7.69 17.08
N HIS A 223 12.80 6.39 17.37
CA HIS A 223 13.78 5.71 18.23
C HIS A 223 15.20 5.78 17.65
N PHE A 224 15.36 5.53 16.36
CA PHE A 224 16.67 5.55 15.71
C PHE A 224 17.14 6.95 15.27
N GLU A 225 16.30 7.98 15.38
CA GLU A 225 16.75 9.36 15.24
C GLU A 225 17.70 9.76 16.37
N GLU A 226 17.48 9.22 17.58
CA GLU A 226 18.37 9.43 18.75
C GLU A 226 19.65 8.58 18.68
N ILE A 227 19.53 7.32 18.23
CA ILE A 227 20.67 6.37 18.16
C ILE A 227 21.56 6.67 16.96
N TYR A 228 20.95 6.95 15.80
CA TYR A 228 21.64 7.17 14.53
C TYR A 228 21.22 8.51 13.88
N PRO A 229 21.48 9.67 14.52
CA PRO A 229 21.04 10.98 14.03
C PRO A 229 21.63 11.32 12.65
N HIS A 230 22.81 10.77 12.35
CA HIS A 230 23.50 10.93 11.09
C HIS A 230 22.85 10.19 9.90
N LEU A 231 22.07 9.13 10.16
CA LEU A 231 21.37 8.34 9.14
C LEU A 231 20.05 8.99 8.69
N LYS A 232 19.48 9.90 9.50
CA LYS A 232 18.19 10.57 9.24
C LYS A 232 17.11 9.59 8.79
N ILE A 233 16.93 8.53 9.59
CA ILE A 233 15.99 7.46 9.29
C ILE A 233 14.57 8.05 9.28
N LYS A 234 13.80 7.73 8.24
CA LYS A 234 12.42 8.17 8.08
C LYS A 234 11.54 6.97 7.78
N GLN A 235 10.25 7.09 8.06
CA GLN A 235 9.24 6.08 7.78
C GLN A 235 9.32 5.49 6.36
N PRO A 236 9.45 6.29 5.26
CA PRO A 236 9.60 5.73 3.91
C PRO A 236 10.88 4.91 3.70
N LEU A 237 11.96 5.23 4.41
CA LEU A 237 13.22 4.50 4.32
C LEU A 237 13.10 3.12 4.97
N ILE A 238 12.41 3.04 6.11
CA ILE A 238 12.13 1.78 6.81
C ILE A 238 11.22 0.89 5.96
N SER A 239 10.16 1.46 5.36
CA SER A 239 9.30 0.72 4.42
C SER A 239 10.11 0.13 3.25
N LYS A 240 11.06 0.90 2.70
CA LYS A 240 11.98 0.40 1.67
C LYS A 240 12.85 -0.75 2.18
N TRP A 241 13.40 -0.65 3.40
CA TRP A 241 14.22 -1.72 3.97
C TRP A 241 13.43 -2.99 4.27
N LEU A 242 12.16 -2.87 4.69
CA LEU A 242 11.29 -4.03 4.89
C LEU A 242 11.03 -4.77 3.58
N LYS A 243 10.86 -4.03 2.47
CA LYS A 243 10.71 -4.65 1.14
C LYS A 243 11.93 -5.48 0.73
N ASP A 244 13.12 -4.96 1.03
CA ASP A 244 14.39 -5.60 0.69
C ASP A 244 14.97 -6.42 1.86
N GLU A 245 14.15 -6.76 2.87
CA GLU A 245 14.61 -7.30 4.16
C GLU A 245 15.45 -8.57 3.99
N THR A 246 14.99 -9.52 3.17
CA THR A 246 15.72 -10.75 2.88
C THR A 246 17.10 -10.46 2.30
N SER A 247 17.19 -9.52 1.34
CA SER A 247 18.46 -9.14 0.72
C SER A 247 19.40 -8.45 1.72
N ILE A 248 18.86 -7.59 2.58
CA ILE A 248 19.61 -6.90 3.63
C ILE A 248 20.20 -7.91 4.61
N ARG A 249 19.39 -8.88 5.07
CA ARG A 249 19.84 -9.93 6.00
C ARG A 249 20.91 -10.83 5.38
N SER A 250 20.72 -11.26 4.13
CA SER A 250 21.74 -12.06 3.41
C SER A 250 23.07 -11.33 3.32
N LYS A 251 23.06 -10.06 2.87
CA LYS A 251 24.29 -9.27 2.75
C LYS A 251 24.98 -9.00 4.09
N ASN A 252 24.21 -8.83 5.17
CA ASN A 252 24.78 -8.72 6.52
C ASN A 252 25.52 -10.00 6.91
N SER A 253 24.95 -11.17 6.62
CA SER A 253 25.59 -12.46 6.89
C SER A 253 26.87 -12.67 6.08
N GLU A 254 26.88 -12.26 4.81
CA GLU A 254 28.06 -12.31 3.94
C GLU A 254 29.16 -11.34 4.40
N SER A 255 28.81 -10.13 4.87
CA SER A 255 29.80 -9.20 5.42
C SER A 255 30.41 -9.68 6.73
N ASN A 256 29.69 -10.49 7.51
CA ASN A 256 30.16 -11.05 8.78
C ASN A 256 30.93 -12.36 8.60
N ASN A 257 30.86 -13.01 7.43
CA ASN A 257 31.65 -14.20 7.09
C ASN A 257 32.70 -13.87 6.01
N PRO A 258 33.96 -13.58 6.38
CA PRO A 258 35.00 -13.22 5.41
C PRO A 258 35.45 -14.39 4.50
N SER A 259 34.97 -15.62 4.74
CA SER A 259 35.43 -16.84 4.06
C SER A 259 34.98 -17.01 2.60
N SER A 260 34.15 -16.11 2.05
CA SER A 260 33.77 -16.15 0.62
C SER A 260 34.55 -15.16 -0.26
N LYS A 261 35.51 -14.41 0.29
CA LYS A 261 36.48 -13.65 -0.50
C LYS A 261 37.78 -14.43 -0.65
N ARG A 262 37.76 -15.49 -1.48
CA ARG A 262 38.89 -15.99 -2.30
C ARG A 262 38.59 -17.41 -2.79
N LEU A 263 38.37 -17.53 -4.09
CA LEU A 263 39.24 -18.28 -5.01
C LEU A 263 38.92 -17.86 -6.44
#